data_AF-A0A1E5G3R4-F1
#
_entry.id   AF-A0A1E5G3R4-F1
#
_cell.length_a   1.000
_cell.length_b   1.000
_cell.length_c   1.000
_cell.angle_alpha   90.00
_cell.angle_beta   90.00
_cell.angle_gamma   90.00
#
_symmetry.space_group_name_H-M   'P 1'
#
loop_
_entity.id
_entity.type
_entity.pdbx_description
1 polymer ?
#
loop_
_entity_poly.entity_id
_entity_poly.type
_entity_poly.pdbx_seq_one_letter_code
_entity_poly.pdbx_strand_id
1 'polypeptide(L)'
;MSKFQSKLDDLLIKYDLIPIDSDETMVEKIMKEIWAEIPTSIRTVIWGAGAHTNELVNLLPINEKNIVGILDIDSTSQNQTLHGYPVYDPSYIKDGNIEMVVISSFVHRQEMKDTIGTLNPKCKHIDFYDELAARGIELQCAFFASFGDYQELYRIKSFYESAKVDEEREHYLFQLICRYLSIKDFVYAKQFSTIYIENNYKNSTSIKEFWDEFAILTKKIHAAISKRNTLDISMFVIDALRYKDITAMPYLNSLAENSAHFTKAFATNLHTRMSLLSILTGKLPIDDELYKQHIIILEESPLLSKLKNSGYRLRNYTLDKNFIADGPDMELIRLRTNPNETATDSNRVIRKSTPSVLWDHICCLAENIDSPIFTLLHLIAETHRPHLCGFHKRQPLIHQEVREVIEYLDVYVEENLQQTPEEFIEQYRECVEYVDTQLSYYSQFFPGESLNVFFGDHGQAIETVFQKSDNMFPLLSCHDDRIHVPLILNGRTIKSKEVNQLFSLKDLGQVLIDLLNKYENYLNVDKNTEKLEVSIPEVEFVPIQFEPIYNKDAMKNYLKAGGEKFVCGTKAVRTENEKYVLYANGEEEFYILPDEVTNISKDYMLNALIKKTKNLLLSKEFPRFN
;
A
#
# COMPACT_ATOMS: atom_id res chain seq x y z
N MET A 1 6.38 6.95 -22.21
CA MET A 1 7.53 6.64 -21.34
C MET A 1 8.40 7.88 -21.21
N SER A 2 8.87 8.23 -20.01
CA SER A 2 9.69 9.42 -19.74
C SER A 2 11.05 9.32 -20.45
N LYS A 3 11.59 10.43 -20.95
CA LYS A 3 12.94 10.53 -21.53
C LYS A 3 14.01 10.22 -20.50
N PHE A 4 13.84 10.64 -19.24
CA PHE A 4 14.82 10.35 -18.20
C PHE A 4 14.78 8.88 -17.78
N GLN A 5 13.59 8.28 -17.82
CA GLN A 5 13.43 6.84 -17.61
C GLN A 5 14.15 6.05 -18.71
N SER A 6 13.88 6.37 -19.98
CA SER A 6 14.54 5.70 -21.11
C SER A 6 16.07 5.83 -21.05
N LYS A 7 16.59 6.98 -20.59
CA LYS A 7 18.04 7.14 -20.40
C LYS A 7 18.60 6.30 -19.27
N LEU A 8 17.85 6.10 -18.18
CA LEU A 8 18.27 5.18 -17.13
C LEU A 8 18.28 3.75 -17.68
N ASP A 9 17.24 3.35 -18.40
CA ASP A 9 17.14 2.01 -19.01
C ASP A 9 18.31 1.77 -19.99
N ASP A 10 18.63 2.75 -20.85
CA ASP A 10 19.79 2.70 -21.75
C ASP A 10 21.12 2.53 -20.98
N LEU A 11 21.27 3.20 -19.82
CA LEU A 11 22.46 3.06 -18.97
C LEU A 11 22.54 1.66 -18.36
N LEU A 12 21.42 1.12 -17.86
CA LEU A 12 21.39 -0.23 -17.30
C LEU A 12 21.75 -1.27 -18.35
N ILE A 13 21.21 -1.14 -19.57
CA ILE A 13 21.55 -2.01 -20.72
C ILE A 13 23.02 -1.89 -21.09
N LYS A 14 23.54 -0.66 -21.21
CA LYS A 14 24.94 -0.41 -21.61
C LYS A 14 25.94 -1.12 -20.69
N TYR A 15 25.66 -1.18 -19.39
CA TYR A 15 26.56 -1.70 -18.38
C TYR A 15 26.21 -3.12 -17.89
N ASP A 16 25.25 -3.78 -18.54
CA ASP A 16 24.76 -5.12 -18.18
C ASP A 16 24.25 -5.20 -16.72
N LEU A 17 23.62 -4.12 -16.25
CA LEU A 17 23.07 -3.99 -14.89
C LEU A 17 21.56 -4.26 -14.86
N ILE A 18 21.13 -5.21 -15.67
CA ILE A 18 19.76 -5.71 -15.71
C ILE A 18 19.74 -7.04 -14.97
N PRO A 19 18.69 -7.33 -14.18
CA PRO A 19 18.57 -8.65 -13.57
C PRO A 19 18.56 -9.77 -14.63
N ILE A 20 19.27 -10.87 -14.34
CA ILE A 20 19.42 -12.02 -15.26
C ILE A 20 18.06 -12.65 -15.62
N ASP A 21 17.07 -12.56 -14.72
CA ASP A 21 15.68 -12.98 -14.93
C ASP A 21 14.75 -11.75 -14.80
N SER A 22 14.83 -10.79 -15.73
CA SER A 22 14.09 -9.52 -15.62
C SER A 22 12.57 -9.68 -15.66
N ASP A 23 12.07 -10.72 -16.33
CA ASP A 23 10.65 -10.85 -16.66
C ASP A 23 9.91 -11.93 -15.86
N GLU A 24 10.64 -12.81 -15.15
CA GLU A 24 10.09 -13.99 -14.50
C GLU A 24 10.75 -14.29 -13.15
N THR A 25 9.95 -14.42 -12.09
CA THR A 25 10.41 -14.86 -10.77
C THR A 25 10.69 -16.36 -10.76
N MET A 26 11.51 -16.84 -9.81
CA MET A 26 11.76 -18.29 -9.67
C MET A 26 10.47 -19.09 -9.40
N VAL A 27 9.50 -18.50 -8.70
CA VAL A 27 8.19 -19.10 -8.46
C VAL A 27 7.45 -19.31 -9.77
N GLU A 28 7.36 -18.26 -10.59
CA GLU A 28 6.72 -18.28 -11.91
C GLU A 28 7.37 -19.32 -12.83
N LYS A 29 8.72 -19.36 -12.84
CA LYS A 29 9.49 -20.34 -13.63
C LYS A 29 9.13 -21.77 -13.27
N ILE A 30 9.12 -22.09 -11.97
CA ILE A 30 8.80 -23.45 -11.51
C ILE A 30 7.32 -23.77 -11.76
N MET A 31 6.41 -22.80 -11.63
CA MET A 31 5.01 -23.00 -12.00
C MET A 31 4.86 -23.31 -13.50
N LYS A 32 5.60 -22.65 -14.39
CA LYS A 32 5.62 -22.99 -15.82
C LYS A 32 6.21 -24.36 -16.09
N GLU A 33 7.25 -24.76 -15.36
CA GLU A 33 7.82 -26.12 -15.42
C GLU A 33 6.79 -27.18 -15.02
N ILE A 34 6.10 -27.00 -13.88
CA ILE A 34 5.01 -27.87 -13.41
C ILE A 34 3.86 -27.91 -14.44
N TRP A 35 3.49 -26.76 -15.02
CA TRP A 35 2.45 -26.70 -16.06
C TRP A 35 2.85 -27.47 -17.32
N ALA A 36 4.12 -27.42 -17.72
CA ALA A 36 4.63 -28.13 -18.88
C ALA A 36 4.48 -29.66 -18.71
N GLU A 37 4.60 -30.18 -17.49
CA GLU A 37 4.44 -31.61 -17.17
C GLU A 37 3.00 -32.13 -17.32
N ILE A 38 1.99 -31.25 -17.37
CA ILE A 38 0.58 -31.63 -17.58
C ILE A 38 0.39 -32.18 -19.00
N PRO A 39 -0.15 -33.40 -19.20
CA PRO A 39 -0.43 -33.92 -20.53
C PRO A 39 -1.44 -33.03 -21.29
N THR A 40 -1.21 -32.80 -22.58
CA THR A 40 -2.07 -31.94 -23.40
C THR A 40 -3.43 -32.56 -23.74
N SER A 41 -3.54 -33.89 -23.69
CA SER A 41 -4.74 -34.64 -24.08
C SER A 41 -5.77 -34.83 -22.98
N ILE A 42 -5.39 -34.72 -21.70
CA ILE A 42 -6.27 -35.02 -20.58
C ILE A 42 -7.27 -33.89 -20.34
N ARG A 43 -8.51 -34.25 -19.96
CA ARG A 43 -9.56 -33.26 -19.68
C ARG A 43 -9.29 -32.59 -18.34
N THR A 44 -8.89 -31.32 -18.40
CA THR A 44 -8.47 -30.54 -17.24
C THR A 44 -9.46 -29.41 -16.96
N VAL A 45 -9.69 -29.12 -15.68
CA VAL A 45 -10.41 -27.92 -15.23
C VAL A 45 -9.57 -27.16 -14.22
N ILE A 46 -9.82 -25.86 -14.10
CA ILE A 46 -9.19 -25.00 -13.09
C ILE A 46 -10.22 -24.70 -12.01
N TRP A 47 -9.88 -24.90 -10.73
CA TRP A 47 -10.81 -24.63 -9.63
C TRP A 47 -10.49 -23.31 -8.96
N GLY A 48 -11.42 -22.36 -9.14
CA GLY A 48 -11.48 -21.01 -8.60
C GLY A 48 -11.87 -20.04 -9.71
N ALA A 49 -12.84 -19.17 -9.51
CA ALA A 49 -13.24 -18.12 -10.48
C ALA A 49 -12.92 -16.70 -9.99
N GLY A 50 -12.05 -16.56 -8.99
CA GLY A 50 -11.62 -15.27 -8.46
C GLY A 50 -10.37 -14.70 -9.14
N ALA A 51 -9.84 -13.60 -8.58
CA ALA A 51 -8.65 -12.91 -9.09
C ALA A 51 -7.43 -13.84 -9.26
N HIS A 52 -7.29 -14.84 -8.40
CA HIS A 52 -6.22 -15.84 -8.45
C HIS A 52 -6.20 -16.65 -9.76
N THR A 53 -7.36 -16.97 -10.33
CA THR A 53 -7.44 -17.65 -11.62
C THR A 53 -7.08 -16.71 -12.76
N ASN A 54 -7.41 -15.42 -12.66
CA ASN A 54 -6.95 -14.44 -13.65
C ASN A 54 -5.43 -14.41 -13.70
N GLU A 55 -4.76 -14.33 -12.55
CA GLU A 55 -3.30 -14.33 -12.47
C GLU A 55 -2.68 -15.63 -13.00
N LEU A 56 -3.30 -16.78 -12.69
CA LEU A 56 -2.83 -18.07 -13.19
C LEU A 56 -2.95 -18.18 -14.72
N VAL A 57 -4.08 -17.72 -15.27
CA VAL A 57 -4.33 -17.67 -16.72
C VAL A 57 -3.38 -16.73 -17.45
N ASN A 58 -3.01 -15.61 -16.81
CA ASN A 58 -2.04 -14.68 -17.37
C ASN A 58 -0.61 -15.23 -17.34
N LEU A 59 -0.29 -16.07 -16.36
CA LEU A 59 1.06 -16.61 -16.18
C LEU A 59 1.35 -17.81 -17.08
N LEU A 60 0.38 -18.71 -17.25
CA LEU A 60 0.56 -20.01 -17.86
C LEU A 60 -0.01 -20.06 -19.29
N PRO A 61 0.61 -20.82 -20.22
CA PRO A 61 0.06 -21.01 -21.56
C PRO A 61 -1.14 -21.98 -21.48
N ILE A 62 -2.30 -21.46 -21.07
CA ILE A 62 -3.48 -22.28 -20.76
C ILE A 62 -4.08 -22.91 -22.01
N ASN A 63 -4.00 -22.22 -23.14
CA ASN A 63 -4.46 -22.67 -24.46
C ASN A 63 -3.71 -23.90 -25.00
N GLU A 64 -2.56 -24.26 -24.43
CA GLU A 64 -1.81 -25.46 -24.83
C GLU A 64 -2.35 -26.75 -24.21
N LYS A 65 -3.26 -26.66 -23.23
CA LYS A 65 -3.86 -27.80 -22.54
C LYS A 65 -5.34 -27.94 -22.88
N ASN A 66 -5.88 -29.15 -22.75
CA ASN A 66 -7.31 -29.43 -22.95
C ASN A 66 -8.13 -28.99 -21.72
N ILE A 67 -8.25 -27.68 -21.56
CA ILE A 67 -9.01 -27.03 -20.49
C ILE A 67 -10.47 -26.96 -20.90
N VAL A 68 -11.33 -27.67 -20.17
CA VAL A 68 -12.75 -27.82 -20.55
C VAL A 68 -13.68 -26.92 -19.76
N GLY A 69 -13.17 -26.22 -18.75
CA GLY A 69 -13.94 -25.30 -17.92
C GLY A 69 -13.21 -24.84 -16.67
N ILE A 70 -13.87 -23.94 -15.93
CA ILE A 70 -13.48 -23.45 -14.61
C ILE A 70 -14.53 -23.92 -13.60
N LEU A 71 -14.13 -24.28 -12.38
CA LEU A 71 -15.04 -24.67 -11.30
C LEU A 71 -15.13 -23.55 -10.26
N ASP A 72 -16.35 -23.25 -9.79
CA ASP A 72 -16.56 -22.38 -8.64
C ASP A 72 -17.82 -22.77 -7.85
N ILE A 73 -17.75 -22.67 -6.52
CA ILE A 73 -18.85 -22.97 -5.61
C ILE A 73 -19.88 -21.84 -5.56
N ASP A 74 -19.50 -20.63 -5.95
CA ASP A 74 -20.41 -19.49 -6.01
C ASP A 74 -21.39 -19.64 -7.19
N SER A 75 -22.63 -20.00 -6.84
CA SER A 75 -23.76 -20.11 -7.77
C SER A 75 -23.99 -18.87 -8.64
N THR A 76 -23.54 -17.68 -8.23
CA THR A 76 -23.67 -16.46 -9.04
C THR A 76 -22.69 -16.41 -10.21
N SER A 77 -21.54 -17.09 -10.07
CA SER A 77 -20.52 -17.24 -11.11
C SER A 77 -20.83 -18.40 -12.05
N GLN A 78 -21.58 -19.40 -11.57
CA GLN A 78 -21.99 -20.56 -12.37
C GLN A 78 -22.89 -20.13 -13.55
N ASN A 79 -22.68 -20.73 -14.72
CA ASN A 79 -23.28 -20.36 -16.02
C ASN A 79 -22.76 -19.06 -16.66
N GLN A 80 -21.73 -18.44 -16.09
CA GLN A 80 -20.96 -17.40 -16.78
C GLN A 80 -19.77 -18.02 -17.51
N THR A 81 -19.09 -17.19 -18.31
CA THR A 81 -17.80 -17.54 -18.91
C THR A 81 -16.70 -16.68 -18.30
N LEU A 82 -15.58 -17.29 -17.92
CA LEU A 82 -14.37 -16.61 -17.45
C LEU A 82 -13.21 -16.99 -18.38
N HIS A 83 -12.52 -15.98 -18.95
CA HIS A 83 -11.47 -16.18 -19.98
C HIS A 83 -11.90 -17.06 -21.16
N GLY A 84 -13.17 -17.00 -21.54
CA GLY A 84 -13.74 -17.82 -22.62
C GLY A 84 -14.09 -19.26 -22.22
N TYR A 85 -13.84 -19.65 -20.97
CA TYR A 85 -14.19 -20.97 -20.45
C TYR A 85 -15.50 -20.90 -19.64
N PRO A 86 -16.41 -21.89 -19.79
CA PRO A 86 -17.61 -21.97 -18.96
C PRO A 86 -17.26 -22.25 -17.50
N VAL A 87 -18.00 -21.60 -16.59
CA VAL A 87 -17.89 -21.82 -15.14
C VAL A 87 -18.95 -22.82 -14.69
N TYR A 88 -18.51 -23.93 -14.12
CA TYR A 88 -19.32 -25.04 -13.66
C TYR A 88 -19.33 -25.16 -12.12
N ASP A 89 -20.35 -25.85 -11.61
CA ASP A 89 -20.37 -26.33 -10.25
C ASP A 89 -19.32 -27.46 -10.04
N PRO A 90 -18.69 -27.57 -8.86
CA PRO A 90 -17.70 -28.61 -8.59
C PRO A 90 -18.17 -30.05 -8.85
N SER A 91 -19.47 -30.34 -8.74
CA SER A 91 -20.03 -31.65 -9.10
C SER A 91 -19.73 -32.08 -10.54
N TYR A 92 -19.44 -31.13 -11.44
CA TYR A 92 -19.02 -31.39 -12.82
C TYR A 92 -17.72 -32.21 -12.93
N ILE A 93 -16.90 -32.30 -11.88
CA ILE A 93 -15.75 -33.20 -11.84
C ILE A 93 -16.18 -34.65 -12.15
N LYS A 94 -17.32 -35.06 -11.61
CA LYS A 94 -17.86 -36.41 -11.81
C LYS A 94 -18.56 -36.54 -13.18
N ASP A 95 -19.38 -35.55 -13.54
CA ASP A 95 -20.24 -35.63 -14.71
C ASP A 95 -19.49 -35.36 -16.02
N GLY A 96 -18.47 -34.50 -15.97
CA GLY A 96 -17.66 -34.06 -17.12
C GLY A 96 -16.51 -35.01 -17.50
N ASN A 97 -16.39 -36.14 -16.81
CA ASN A 97 -15.27 -37.08 -16.90
C ASN A 97 -13.90 -36.36 -16.82
N ILE A 98 -13.76 -35.53 -15.79
CA ILE A 98 -12.54 -34.74 -15.55
C ILE A 98 -11.45 -35.66 -15.02
N GLU A 99 -10.26 -35.54 -15.60
CA GLU A 99 -9.10 -36.37 -15.26
C GLU A 99 -8.13 -35.61 -14.34
N MET A 100 -8.11 -34.27 -14.46
CA MET A 100 -7.24 -33.40 -13.67
C MET A 100 -7.93 -32.11 -13.26
N VAL A 101 -7.72 -31.71 -12.01
CA VAL A 101 -8.08 -30.39 -11.51
C VAL A 101 -6.82 -29.61 -11.15
N VAL A 102 -6.68 -28.40 -11.67
CA VAL A 102 -5.64 -27.45 -11.25
C VAL A 102 -6.25 -26.51 -10.22
N ILE A 103 -5.70 -26.51 -9.01
CA ILE A 103 -6.17 -25.67 -7.91
C ILE A 103 -5.47 -24.31 -8.01
N SER A 104 -6.23 -23.24 -8.20
CA SER A 104 -5.67 -21.88 -8.34
C SER A 104 -5.73 -21.07 -7.04
N SER A 105 -6.53 -21.48 -6.04
CA SER A 105 -6.72 -20.75 -4.79
C SER A 105 -5.69 -21.14 -3.73
N PHE A 106 -5.00 -20.17 -3.14
CA PHE A 106 -4.13 -20.42 -1.97
C PHE A 106 -4.93 -20.73 -0.71
N VAL A 107 -5.96 -19.94 -0.44
CA VAL A 107 -6.70 -19.95 0.84
C VAL A 107 -7.56 -21.21 0.99
N HIS A 108 -8.19 -21.65 -0.10
CA HIS A 108 -9.16 -22.75 -0.08
C HIS A 108 -8.58 -24.09 -0.58
N ARG A 109 -7.27 -24.18 -0.81
CA ARG A 109 -6.64 -25.33 -1.49
C ARG A 109 -6.92 -26.67 -0.81
N GLN A 110 -6.89 -26.73 0.53
CA GLN A 110 -7.13 -27.99 1.24
C GLN A 110 -8.58 -28.45 1.15
N GLU A 111 -9.53 -27.53 1.33
CA GLU A 111 -10.95 -27.82 1.15
C GLU A 111 -11.25 -28.31 -0.29
N MET A 112 -10.63 -27.68 -1.28
CA MET A 112 -10.73 -28.11 -2.68
C MET A 112 -10.17 -29.52 -2.88
N LYS A 113 -8.98 -29.85 -2.35
CA LYS A 113 -8.41 -31.21 -2.44
C LYS A 113 -9.32 -32.26 -1.82
N ASP A 114 -9.84 -32.01 -0.63
CA ASP A 114 -10.74 -32.93 0.06
C ASP A 114 -12.03 -33.16 -0.75
N THR A 115 -12.55 -32.08 -1.36
CA THR A 115 -13.74 -32.16 -2.19
C THR A 115 -13.49 -32.91 -3.51
N ILE A 116 -12.34 -32.69 -4.17
CA ILE A 116 -11.93 -33.45 -5.36
C ILE A 116 -11.89 -34.95 -5.04
N GLY A 117 -11.22 -35.31 -3.93
CA GLY A 117 -11.10 -36.70 -3.48
C GLY A 117 -12.45 -37.34 -3.19
N THR A 118 -13.41 -36.57 -2.66
CA THR A 118 -14.78 -37.04 -2.38
C THR A 118 -15.61 -37.23 -3.65
N LEU A 119 -15.52 -36.31 -4.61
CA LEU A 119 -16.33 -36.33 -5.82
C LEU A 119 -15.83 -37.36 -6.84
N ASN A 120 -14.51 -37.48 -7.01
CA ASN A 120 -13.90 -38.46 -7.90
C ASN A 120 -12.50 -38.85 -7.39
N PRO A 121 -12.38 -39.95 -6.62
CA PRO A 121 -11.10 -40.43 -6.07
C PRO A 121 -10.02 -40.76 -7.11
N LYS A 122 -10.39 -40.94 -8.39
CA LYS A 122 -9.43 -41.20 -9.49
C LYS A 122 -8.96 -39.93 -10.18
N CYS A 123 -9.61 -38.80 -9.94
CA CYS A 123 -9.21 -37.51 -10.50
C CYS A 123 -7.91 -37.06 -9.85
N LYS A 124 -6.91 -36.74 -10.67
CA LYS A 124 -5.68 -36.14 -10.17
C LYS A 124 -5.92 -34.66 -9.87
N HIS A 125 -5.07 -34.07 -9.05
CA HIS A 125 -5.03 -32.63 -8.88
C HIS A 125 -3.61 -32.12 -8.84
N ILE A 126 -3.44 -30.86 -9.24
CA ILE A 126 -2.19 -30.10 -9.07
C ILE A 126 -2.50 -28.92 -8.17
N ASP A 127 -1.77 -28.87 -7.07
CA ASP A 127 -1.65 -27.70 -6.22
C ASP A 127 -0.25 -27.15 -6.37
N PHE A 128 -0.12 -26.01 -7.06
CA PHE A 128 1.18 -25.38 -7.29
C PHE A 128 1.92 -25.07 -6.00
N TYR A 129 1.22 -24.79 -4.90
CA TYR A 129 1.85 -24.44 -3.64
C TYR A 129 2.50 -25.66 -2.98
N ASP A 130 1.86 -26.82 -3.04
CA ASP A 130 2.47 -28.09 -2.57
C ASP A 130 3.65 -28.49 -3.45
N GLU A 131 3.52 -28.33 -4.77
CA GLU A 131 4.59 -28.64 -5.74
C GLU A 131 5.82 -27.72 -5.59
N LEU A 132 5.59 -26.44 -5.28
CA LEU A 132 6.65 -25.48 -4.94
C LEU A 132 7.31 -25.85 -3.61
N ALA A 133 6.52 -26.19 -2.59
CA ALA A 133 7.03 -26.59 -1.27
C ALA A 133 7.89 -27.87 -1.36
N ALA A 134 7.49 -28.85 -2.18
CA ALA A 134 8.26 -30.06 -2.46
C ALA A 134 9.62 -29.76 -3.13
N ARG A 135 9.74 -28.60 -3.80
CA ARG A 135 10.99 -28.09 -4.41
C ARG A 135 11.73 -27.11 -3.48
N GLY A 136 11.34 -27.01 -2.22
CA GLY A 136 11.96 -26.16 -1.20
C GLY A 136 11.51 -24.69 -1.24
N ILE A 137 10.41 -24.37 -1.93
CA ILE A 137 9.85 -23.02 -2.01
C ILE A 137 8.49 -23.01 -1.33
N GLU A 138 8.48 -22.68 -0.04
CA GLU A 138 7.24 -22.58 0.72
C GLU A 138 6.66 -21.17 0.62
N LEU A 139 5.52 -21.04 -0.05
CA LEU A 139 4.80 -19.77 -0.15
C LEU A 139 3.83 -19.60 1.02
N GLN A 140 3.90 -18.45 1.66
CA GLN A 140 3.00 -18.06 2.77
C GLN A 140 1.74 -17.33 2.28
N CYS A 141 1.66 -16.99 0.99
CA CYS A 141 0.49 -16.40 0.37
C CYS A 141 0.33 -16.86 -1.08
N ALA A 142 -0.71 -16.35 -1.76
CA ALA A 142 -0.89 -16.61 -3.17
C ALA A 142 0.30 -16.07 -3.98
N PHE A 143 0.75 -16.81 -5.01
CA PHE A 143 1.97 -16.51 -5.78
C PHE A 143 1.97 -15.09 -6.39
N PHE A 144 0.81 -14.54 -6.74
CA PHE A 144 0.67 -13.19 -7.30
C PHE A 144 0.54 -12.08 -6.24
N ALA A 145 0.34 -12.46 -4.97
CA ALA A 145 0.31 -11.54 -3.84
C ALA A 145 1.69 -11.35 -3.21
N SER A 146 2.72 -12.05 -3.68
CA SER A 146 4.10 -11.85 -3.24
C SER A 146 4.63 -10.50 -3.73
N PHE A 147 5.26 -9.75 -2.83
CA PHE A 147 6.19 -8.68 -3.22
C PHE A 147 7.47 -9.36 -3.71
N GLY A 148 7.39 -9.98 -4.88
CA GLY A 148 8.42 -10.86 -5.42
C GLY A 148 9.80 -10.21 -5.39
N ASP A 149 9.88 -8.93 -5.74
CA ASP A 149 11.14 -8.17 -5.73
C ASP A 149 11.77 -8.08 -4.33
N TYR A 150 10.98 -7.82 -3.28
CA TYR A 150 11.50 -7.70 -1.90
C TYR A 150 11.92 -9.04 -1.31
N GLN A 151 11.13 -10.09 -1.54
CA GLN A 151 11.51 -11.43 -1.09
C GLN A 151 12.73 -11.96 -1.86
N GLU A 152 12.81 -11.66 -3.15
CA GLU A 152 13.98 -12.02 -3.97
C GLU A 152 15.23 -11.24 -3.53
N LEU A 153 15.12 -9.94 -3.25
CA LEU A 153 16.22 -9.14 -2.69
C LEU A 153 16.74 -9.74 -1.38
N TYR A 154 15.84 -10.10 -0.46
CA TYR A 154 16.23 -10.78 0.78
C TYR A 154 16.97 -12.10 0.49
N ARG A 155 16.42 -12.93 -0.41
CA ARG A 155 16.99 -14.24 -0.74
C ARG A 155 18.39 -14.11 -1.36
N ILE A 156 18.57 -13.22 -2.34
CA ILE A 156 19.88 -12.98 -2.97
C ILE A 156 20.87 -12.45 -1.94
N LYS A 157 20.45 -11.53 -1.07
CA LYS A 157 21.27 -11.05 0.04
C LYS A 157 21.69 -12.20 0.97
N SER A 158 20.77 -13.09 1.33
CA SER A 158 21.06 -14.26 2.17
C SER A 158 22.07 -15.21 1.50
N PHE A 159 21.96 -15.44 0.19
CA PHE A 159 22.95 -16.21 -0.56
C PHE A 159 24.31 -15.52 -0.61
N TYR A 160 24.35 -14.21 -0.81
CA TYR A 160 25.58 -13.42 -0.71
C TYR A 160 26.24 -13.54 0.68
N GLU A 161 25.46 -13.41 1.76
CA GLU A 161 25.95 -13.47 3.14
C GLU A 161 26.42 -14.87 3.56
N SER A 162 25.84 -15.93 2.97
CA SER A 162 26.19 -17.33 3.26
C SER A 162 27.21 -17.95 2.31
N ALA A 163 27.54 -17.26 1.21
CA ALA A 163 28.50 -17.73 0.21
C ALA A 163 29.89 -17.96 0.82
N LYS A 164 30.46 -19.14 0.52
CA LYS A 164 31.72 -19.61 1.13
C LYS A 164 32.94 -19.32 0.27
N VAL A 165 32.74 -19.09 -1.03
CA VAL A 165 33.79 -18.81 -2.00
C VAL A 165 33.53 -17.47 -2.68
N ASP A 166 34.60 -16.81 -3.12
CA ASP A 166 34.51 -15.45 -3.64
C ASP A 166 33.75 -15.36 -4.98
N GLU A 167 33.79 -16.41 -5.80
CA GLU A 167 33.03 -16.47 -7.06
C GLU A 167 31.50 -16.43 -6.81
N GLU A 168 31.02 -17.14 -5.78
CA GLU A 168 29.61 -17.11 -5.38
C GLU A 168 29.24 -15.73 -4.78
N ARG A 169 30.12 -15.17 -3.94
CA ARG A 169 29.90 -13.82 -3.36
C ARG A 169 29.80 -12.78 -4.46
N GLU A 170 30.74 -12.81 -5.41
CA GLU A 170 30.74 -11.92 -6.57
C GLU A 170 29.43 -12.04 -7.35
N HIS A 171 29.02 -13.27 -7.66
CA HIS A 171 27.79 -13.54 -8.40
C HIS A 171 26.54 -12.98 -7.71
N TYR A 172 26.32 -13.31 -6.44
CA TYR A 172 25.13 -12.85 -5.72
C TYR A 172 25.16 -11.35 -5.43
N LEU A 173 26.33 -10.77 -5.15
CA LEU A 173 26.46 -9.33 -4.95
C LEU A 173 26.14 -8.56 -6.24
N PHE A 174 26.58 -9.07 -7.40
CA PHE A 174 26.22 -8.49 -8.69
C PHE A 174 24.72 -8.56 -8.96
N GLN A 175 24.09 -9.71 -8.72
CA GLN A 175 22.63 -9.86 -8.85
C GLN A 175 21.88 -8.90 -7.92
N LEU A 176 22.36 -8.75 -6.68
CA LEU A 176 21.76 -7.87 -5.69
C LEU A 176 21.77 -6.40 -6.17
N ILE A 177 22.89 -5.94 -6.73
CA ILE A 177 23.00 -4.60 -7.32
C ILE A 177 21.99 -4.42 -8.46
N CYS A 178 21.92 -5.38 -9.39
CA CYS A 178 20.99 -5.33 -10.52
C CYS A 178 19.53 -5.28 -10.06
N ARG A 179 19.17 -6.05 -9.04
CA ARG A 179 17.81 -6.06 -8.48
C ARG A 179 17.46 -4.74 -7.79
N TYR A 180 18.34 -4.16 -6.97
CA TYR A 180 18.08 -2.84 -6.39
C TYR A 180 17.93 -1.76 -7.47
N LEU A 181 18.77 -1.77 -8.52
CA LEU A 181 18.63 -0.85 -9.66
C LEU A 181 17.30 -1.04 -10.41
N SER A 182 16.80 -2.28 -10.52
CA SER A 182 15.53 -2.58 -11.18
C SER A 182 14.31 -2.00 -10.46
N ILE A 183 14.37 -1.86 -9.12
CA ILE A 183 13.33 -1.21 -8.31
C ILE A 183 13.65 0.26 -7.98
N LYS A 184 14.72 0.79 -8.59
CA LYS A 184 15.17 2.19 -8.48
C LYS A 184 15.61 2.53 -7.05
N ASP A 185 16.04 1.52 -6.29
CA ASP A 185 16.61 1.72 -4.96
C ASP A 185 18.09 2.09 -5.09
N PHE A 186 18.35 3.35 -5.41
CA PHE A 186 19.70 3.84 -5.62
C PHE A 186 20.54 3.88 -4.34
N VAL A 187 19.90 3.90 -3.16
CA VAL A 187 20.59 3.90 -1.86
C VAL A 187 21.31 2.58 -1.68
N TYR A 188 20.57 1.47 -1.68
CA TYR A 188 21.16 0.15 -1.46
C TYR A 188 21.93 -0.33 -2.70
N ALA A 189 21.49 -0.02 -3.92
CA ALA A 189 22.29 -0.31 -5.11
C ALA A 189 23.69 0.31 -5.02
N LYS A 190 23.81 1.56 -4.55
CA LYS A 190 25.10 2.23 -4.39
C LYS A 190 25.93 1.61 -3.27
N GLN A 191 25.31 1.28 -2.14
CA GLN A 191 25.97 0.61 -1.02
C GLN A 191 26.63 -0.70 -1.47
N PHE A 192 25.86 -1.60 -2.12
CA PHE A 192 26.39 -2.89 -2.57
C PHE A 192 27.37 -2.75 -3.75
N SER A 193 27.19 -1.75 -4.62
CA SER A 193 28.18 -1.42 -5.65
C SER A 193 29.54 -1.04 -5.08
N THR A 194 29.56 -0.27 -3.99
CA THR A 194 30.81 0.11 -3.31
C THR A 194 31.52 -1.13 -2.78
N ILE A 195 30.80 -2.03 -2.10
CA ILE A 195 31.35 -3.30 -1.61
C ILE A 195 31.92 -4.13 -2.77
N TYR A 196 31.21 -4.21 -3.89
CA TYR A 196 31.64 -4.96 -5.07
C TYR A 196 32.95 -4.40 -5.64
N ILE A 197 33.06 -3.07 -5.75
CA ILE A 197 34.25 -2.38 -6.25
C ILE A 197 35.44 -2.55 -5.30
N GLU A 198 35.23 -2.43 -3.99
CA GLU A 198 36.29 -2.55 -2.98
C GLU A 198 36.92 -3.95 -2.94
N ASN A 199 36.14 -5.00 -3.27
CA ASN A 199 36.63 -6.36 -3.41
C ASN A 199 37.34 -6.65 -4.76
N ASN A 200 37.41 -5.66 -5.66
CA ASN A 200 38.04 -5.78 -6.99
C ASN A 200 37.46 -6.92 -7.85
N TYR A 201 36.15 -7.17 -7.74
CA TYR A 201 35.46 -8.15 -8.57
C TYR A 201 35.45 -7.74 -10.06
N LYS A 202 35.20 -8.71 -10.95
CA LYS A 202 35.47 -8.60 -12.39
C LYS A 202 34.81 -7.38 -13.06
N ASN A 203 33.59 -7.05 -12.66
CA ASN A 203 32.81 -5.97 -13.28
C ASN A 203 32.97 -4.59 -12.59
N SER A 204 33.95 -4.44 -11.69
CA SER A 204 34.11 -3.22 -10.87
C SER A 204 34.26 -1.93 -11.69
N THR A 205 35.03 -1.97 -12.79
CA THR A 205 35.20 -0.82 -13.67
C THR A 205 33.88 -0.42 -14.33
N SER A 206 33.12 -1.40 -14.85
CA SER A 206 31.80 -1.18 -15.47
C SER A 206 30.83 -0.52 -14.49
N ILE A 207 30.73 -1.04 -13.26
CA ILE A 207 29.86 -0.50 -12.22
C ILE A 207 30.27 0.93 -11.85
N LYS A 208 31.57 1.21 -11.77
CA LYS A 208 32.07 2.56 -11.49
C LYS A 208 31.67 3.55 -12.59
N GLU A 209 31.88 3.17 -13.85
CA GLU A 209 31.52 3.98 -15.02
C GLU A 209 30.00 4.22 -15.10
N PHE A 210 29.18 3.21 -14.79
CA PHE A 210 27.72 3.38 -14.63
C PHE A 210 27.39 4.48 -13.63
N TRP A 211 27.99 4.46 -12.44
CA TRP A 211 27.71 5.46 -11.42
C TRP A 211 28.18 6.86 -11.80
N ASP A 212 29.27 6.98 -12.55
CA ASP A 212 29.75 8.27 -13.08
C ASP A 212 28.75 8.84 -14.09
N GLU A 213 28.21 8.01 -14.99
CA GLU A 213 27.17 8.43 -15.94
C GLU A 213 25.80 8.67 -15.29
N PHE A 214 25.44 7.87 -14.31
CA PHE A 214 24.23 8.08 -13.51
C PHE A 214 24.32 9.41 -12.76
N ALA A 215 25.48 9.78 -12.22
CA ALA A 215 25.70 11.09 -11.61
C ALA A 215 25.55 12.25 -12.62
N ILE A 216 25.88 12.03 -13.90
CA ILE A 216 25.63 13.00 -14.97
C ILE A 216 24.12 13.10 -15.28
N LEU A 217 23.41 11.96 -15.28
CA LEU A 217 21.96 11.92 -15.48
C LEU A 217 21.22 12.67 -14.37
N THR A 218 21.55 12.40 -13.10
CA THR A 218 20.93 13.06 -11.93
C THR A 218 21.22 14.56 -11.92
N LYS A 219 22.43 15.00 -12.30
CA LYS A 219 22.74 16.43 -12.50
C LYS A 219 21.85 17.08 -13.56
N LYS A 220 21.56 16.39 -14.67
CA LYS A 220 20.65 16.90 -15.71
C LYS A 220 19.21 17.01 -15.20
N ILE A 221 18.76 16.06 -14.38
CA ILE A 221 17.46 16.10 -13.71
C ILE A 221 17.39 17.30 -12.76
N HIS A 222 18.36 17.47 -11.87
CA HIS A 222 18.44 18.64 -10.98
C HIS A 222 18.40 19.95 -11.76
N ALA A 223 19.19 20.07 -12.84
CA ALA A 223 19.23 21.27 -13.66
C ALA A 223 17.91 21.54 -14.41
N ALA A 224 17.10 20.52 -14.66
CA ALA A 224 15.76 20.69 -15.21
C ALA A 224 14.77 21.14 -14.14
N ILE A 225 14.76 20.46 -12.99
CA ILE A 225 13.88 20.78 -11.85
C ILE A 225 14.19 22.17 -11.28
N SER A 226 15.45 22.59 -11.23
CA SER A 226 15.84 23.90 -10.72
C SER A 226 15.35 25.07 -11.58
N LYS A 227 14.88 24.82 -12.80
CA LYS A 227 14.27 25.84 -13.68
C LYS A 227 12.79 26.04 -13.41
N ARG A 228 12.17 25.17 -12.59
CA ARG A 228 10.76 25.27 -12.22
C ARG A 228 10.60 26.46 -11.28
N ASN A 229 9.74 27.39 -11.69
CA ASN A 229 9.37 28.58 -10.92
C ASN A 229 7.88 28.57 -10.53
N THR A 230 7.26 27.39 -10.57
CA THR A 230 5.87 27.16 -10.22
C THR A 230 5.78 26.59 -8.81
N LEU A 231 4.68 26.85 -8.11
CA LEU A 231 4.34 26.10 -6.89
C LEU A 231 3.86 24.71 -7.32
N ASP A 232 4.73 23.73 -7.22
CA ASP A 232 4.33 22.33 -7.35
C ASP A 232 3.84 21.81 -5.99
N ILE A 233 2.78 21.01 -6.00
CA ILE A 233 2.21 20.42 -4.80
C ILE A 233 2.32 18.91 -4.89
N SER A 234 3.07 18.30 -3.98
CA SER A 234 3.25 16.85 -3.89
C SER A 234 2.72 16.34 -2.56
N MET A 235 1.68 15.52 -2.60
CA MET A 235 1.07 14.86 -1.45
C MET A 235 1.55 13.42 -1.34
N PHE A 236 2.42 13.15 -0.36
CA PHE A 236 2.96 11.83 -0.05
C PHE A 236 2.07 11.17 1.01
N VAL A 237 1.21 10.26 0.55
CA VAL A 237 0.39 9.39 1.41
C VAL A 237 1.25 8.19 1.79
N ILE A 238 1.73 8.15 3.04
CA ILE A 238 2.48 7.01 3.57
C ILE A 238 1.48 6.09 4.26
N ASP A 239 1.08 5.02 3.56
CA ASP A 239 -0.08 4.21 3.94
C ASP A 239 0.12 3.59 5.34
N ALA A 240 -0.91 3.69 6.17
CA ALA A 240 -0.97 3.13 7.52
C ALA A 240 0.13 3.64 8.48
N LEU A 241 0.79 4.77 8.18
CA LEU A 241 1.83 5.34 9.05
C LEU A 241 1.22 6.04 10.28
N ARG A 242 1.68 5.66 11.47
CA ARG A 242 1.21 6.22 12.74
C ARG A 242 2.05 7.41 13.14
N TYR A 243 1.44 8.37 13.84
CA TYR A 243 2.16 9.56 14.32
C TYR A 243 3.40 9.19 15.16
N LYS A 244 3.26 8.20 16.05
CA LYS A 244 4.33 7.77 16.95
C LYS A 244 5.56 7.20 16.24
N ASP A 245 5.40 6.68 15.02
CA ASP A 245 6.48 6.04 14.27
C ASP A 245 7.41 7.05 13.57
N ILE A 246 7.03 8.33 13.49
CA ILE A 246 7.92 9.39 12.98
C ILE A 246 9.22 9.46 13.80
N THR A 247 9.19 9.05 15.06
CA THR A 247 10.41 9.00 15.90
C THR A 247 11.45 8.01 15.37
N ALA A 248 11.04 6.98 14.60
CA ALA A 248 11.91 6.05 13.89
C ALA A 248 12.26 6.51 12.45
N MET A 249 11.80 7.69 12.05
CA MET A 249 12.02 8.29 10.73
C MET A 249 12.88 9.55 10.85
N PRO A 250 14.21 9.44 11.05
CA PRO A 250 15.08 10.57 11.34
C PRO A 250 15.01 11.70 10.29
N TYR A 251 14.83 11.39 9.01
CA TYR A 251 14.68 12.40 7.98
C TYR A 251 13.36 13.15 8.11
N LEU A 252 12.21 12.47 8.18
CA LEU A 252 10.92 13.16 8.37
C LEU A 252 10.85 13.91 9.70
N ASN A 253 11.42 13.36 10.76
CA ASN A 253 11.49 14.02 12.07
C ASN A 253 12.31 15.33 11.98
N SER A 254 13.46 15.31 11.31
CA SER A 254 14.26 16.52 11.05
C SER A 254 13.55 17.50 10.11
N LEU A 255 12.82 16.99 9.12
CA LEU A 255 12.04 17.80 8.19
C LEU A 255 10.93 18.56 8.92
N ALA A 256 10.28 17.94 9.92
CA ALA A 256 9.22 18.55 10.72
C ALA A 256 9.67 19.85 11.40
N GLU A 257 10.89 19.91 11.94
CA GLU A 257 11.45 21.11 12.61
C GLU A 257 11.47 22.35 11.70
N ASN A 258 11.58 22.15 10.39
CA ASN A 258 11.63 23.22 9.39
C ASN A 258 10.31 23.37 8.60
N SER A 259 9.22 22.79 9.11
CA SER A 259 7.93 22.67 8.43
C SER A 259 6.79 23.17 9.31
N ALA A 260 5.59 23.26 8.74
CA ALA A 260 4.38 23.30 9.56
C ALA A 260 3.99 21.85 9.88
N HIS A 261 4.26 21.40 11.11
CA HIS A 261 3.99 20.02 11.54
C HIS A 261 2.87 19.95 12.57
N PHE A 262 1.97 19.00 12.40
CA PHE A 262 0.80 18.82 13.25
C PHE A 262 1.03 17.64 14.19
N THR A 263 0.98 17.90 15.50
CA THR A 263 1.20 16.87 16.51
C THR A 263 -0.07 16.10 16.86
N LYS A 264 -1.23 16.59 16.41
CA LYS A 264 -2.58 16.06 16.72
C LYS A 264 -3.47 16.01 15.47
N ALA A 265 -2.93 15.45 14.39
CA ALA A 265 -3.69 15.19 13.17
C ALA A 265 -4.33 13.79 13.21
N PHE A 266 -5.62 13.72 12.86
CA PHE A 266 -6.40 12.50 12.96
C PHE A 266 -7.12 12.17 11.66
N ALA A 267 -7.00 10.92 11.23
CA ALA A 267 -7.76 10.32 10.16
C ALA A 267 -9.26 10.28 10.50
N THR A 268 -10.10 10.40 9.47
CA THR A 268 -11.57 10.36 9.64
C THR A 268 -12.17 8.97 9.42
N ASN A 269 -11.37 8.02 8.94
CA ASN A 269 -11.76 6.65 8.67
C ASN A 269 -10.54 5.73 8.87
N LEU A 270 -10.78 4.42 8.99
CA LEU A 270 -9.77 3.39 9.24
C LEU A 270 -9.22 2.75 7.95
N HIS A 271 -9.72 3.18 6.80
CA HIS A 271 -9.37 2.63 5.50
C HIS A 271 -8.98 3.74 4.52
N THR A 272 -7.88 3.49 3.79
CA THR A 272 -7.28 4.41 2.81
C THR A 272 -8.30 5.06 1.90
N ARG A 273 -9.20 4.27 1.31
CA ARG A 273 -10.17 4.78 0.35
C ARG A 273 -11.02 5.88 0.95
N MET A 274 -11.74 5.58 2.03
CA MET A 274 -12.64 6.56 2.64
C MET A 274 -11.86 7.71 3.28
N SER A 275 -10.67 7.46 3.85
CA SER A 275 -9.84 8.54 4.38
C SER A 275 -9.40 9.53 3.28
N LEU A 276 -8.91 9.04 2.14
CA LEU A 276 -8.54 9.89 1.00
C LEU A 276 -9.73 10.60 0.37
N LEU A 277 -10.90 9.93 0.27
CA LEU A 277 -12.13 10.60 -0.18
C LEU A 277 -12.47 11.77 0.74
N SER A 278 -12.42 11.58 2.07
CA SER A 278 -12.68 12.64 3.03
C SER A 278 -11.69 13.79 2.91
N ILE A 279 -10.39 13.51 2.74
CA ILE A 279 -9.34 14.53 2.58
C ILE A 279 -9.58 15.39 1.34
N LEU A 280 -9.88 14.75 0.21
CA LEU A 280 -9.99 15.44 -1.07
C LEU A 280 -11.34 16.16 -1.24
N THR A 281 -12.40 15.70 -0.58
CA THR A 281 -13.75 16.29 -0.71
C THR A 281 -14.17 17.16 0.47
N GLY A 282 -13.52 17.00 1.63
CA GLY A 282 -13.94 17.62 2.90
C GLY A 282 -15.18 16.99 3.55
N LYS A 283 -15.69 15.89 2.97
CA LYS A 283 -16.92 15.20 3.38
C LYS A 283 -16.61 14.03 4.33
N LEU A 284 -17.61 13.58 5.07
CA LEU A 284 -17.53 12.44 5.97
C LEU A 284 -18.13 11.16 5.36
N PRO A 285 -17.57 9.97 5.70
CA PRO A 285 -18.02 8.69 5.20
C PRO A 285 -19.52 8.46 5.26
N ILE A 286 -20.16 8.64 6.42
CA ILE A 286 -21.57 8.32 6.67
C ILE A 286 -22.46 9.55 6.51
N ASP A 287 -22.13 10.66 7.19
CA ASP A 287 -23.02 11.83 7.28
C ASP A 287 -23.21 12.54 5.94
N ASP A 288 -22.19 12.52 5.08
CA ASP A 288 -22.24 13.09 3.73
C ASP A 288 -22.43 12.00 2.65
N GLU A 289 -22.77 10.78 3.07
CA GLU A 289 -23.03 9.62 2.20
C GLU A 289 -21.87 9.22 1.27
N LEU A 290 -20.64 9.55 1.63
CA LEU A 290 -19.44 9.26 0.84
C LEU A 290 -19.21 7.74 0.66
N TYR A 291 -19.74 6.89 1.55
CA TYR A 291 -19.75 5.43 1.40
C TYR A 291 -20.45 4.94 0.12
N LYS A 292 -21.36 5.73 -0.46
CA LYS A 292 -22.02 5.44 -1.75
C LYS A 292 -21.12 5.74 -2.94
N GLN A 293 -20.06 6.50 -2.72
CA GLN A 293 -19.12 6.88 -3.75
C GLN A 293 -17.91 5.95 -3.78
N HIS A 294 -17.37 5.80 -4.98
CA HIS A 294 -16.28 4.88 -5.24
C HIS A 294 -15.07 5.57 -5.86
N ILE A 295 -15.30 6.70 -6.52
CA ILE A 295 -14.35 7.48 -7.28
C ILE A 295 -14.74 8.94 -7.09
N ILE A 296 -13.76 9.83 -6.92
CA ILE A 296 -13.96 11.29 -6.88
C ILE A 296 -14.11 11.79 -8.29
N ILE A 297 -15.23 12.44 -8.57
CA ILE A 297 -15.36 13.29 -9.75
C ILE A 297 -14.67 14.61 -9.44
N LEU A 298 -13.82 15.10 -10.35
CA LEU A 298 -12.95 16.26 -10.11
C LEU A 298 -13.74 17.48 -9.59
N GLU A 299 -14.91 17.74 -10.21
CA GLU A 299 -15.81 18.84 -9.87
C GLU A 299 -16.46 18.71 -8.48
N GLU A 300 -16.47 17.53 -7.89
CA GLU A 300 -17.01 17.29 -6.53
C GLU A 300 -15.97 17.55 -5.43
N SER A 301 -14.69 17.68 -5.79
CA SER A 301 -13.61 18.05 -4.87
C SER A 301 -13.32 19.54 -4.98
N PRO A 302 -13.51 20.32 -3.89
CA PRO A 302 -13.14 21.74 -3.87
C PRO A 302 -11.66 21.96 -4.18
N LEU A 303 -10.78 21.10 -3.65
CA LEU A 303 -9.33 21.20 -3.87
C LEU A 303 -8.96 20.92 -5.34
N LEU A 304 -9.41 19.79 -5.89
CA LEU A 304 -9.07 19.42 -7.28
C LEU A 304 -9.67 20.43 -8.27
N SER A 305 -10.87 20.92 -8.01
CA SER A 305 -11.50 21.99 -8.80
C SER A 305 -10.69 23.29 -8.74
N LYS A 306 -10.23 23.71 -7.55
CA LYS A 306 -9.36 24.90 -7.41
C LYS A 306 -8.05 24.72 -8.18
N LEU A 307 -7.38 23.57 -8.04
CA LEU A 307 -6.13 23.27 -8.74
C LEU A 307 -6.29 23.33 -10.25
N LYS A 308 -7.33 22.69 -10.80
CA LYS A 308 -7.67 22.74 -12.24
C LYS A 308 -7.88 24.18 -12.70
N ASN A 309 -8.68 24.96 -11.96
CA ASN A 309 -8.94 26.36 -12.29
C ASN A 309 -7.69 27.25 -12.21
N SER A 310 -6.72 26.88 -11.36
CA SER A 310 -5.40 27.53 -11.26
C SER A 310 -4.37 26.98 -12.25
N GLY A 311 -4.78 26.15 -13.23
CA GLY A 311 -3.93 25.67 -14.32
C GLY A 311 -2.97 24.53 -13.97
N TYR A 312 -3.21 23.82 -12.86
CA TYR A 312 -2.38 22.68 -12.47
C TYR A 312 -2.62 21.48 -13.39
N ARG A 313 -1.54 20.79 -13.75
CA ARG A 313 -1.62 19.41 -14.23
C ARG A 313 -1.78 18.47 -13.04
N LEU A 314 -2.78 17.60 -13.07
CA LEU A 314 -3.07 16.70 -11.96
C LEU A 314 -2.52 15.30 -12.26
N ARG A 315 -1.83 14.70 -11.29
CA ARG A 315 -1.19 13.37 -11.40
C ARG A 315 -1.61 12.50 -10.23
N ASN A 316 -2.12 11.30 -10.52
CA ASN A 316 -2.50 10.32 -9.51
C ASN A 316 -1.60 9.09 -9.58
N TYR A 317 -0.73 8.88 -8.61
CA TYR A 317 0.07 7.66 -8.49
C TYR A 317 -0.60 6.74 -7.48
N THR A 318 -1.33 5.73 -7.98
CA THR A 318 -2.09 4.79 -7.14
C THR A 318 -1.80 3.36 -7.53
N LEU A 319 -1.65 2.49 -6.53
CA LEU A 319 -1.40 1.05 -6.72
C LEU A 319 -2.64 0.27 -7.14
N ASP A 320 -3.77 0.41 -6.46
CA ASP A 320 -4.83 -0.60 -6.59
C ASP A 320 -6.16 -0.10 -7.17
N LYS A 321 -6.64 1.08 -6.78
CA LYS A 321 -7.98 1.58 -7.14
C LYS A 321 -7.91 3.05 -7.51
N ASN A 322 -8.63 3.42 -8.56
CA ASN A 322 -8.76 4.81 -8.98
C ASN A 322 -9.51 5.59 -7.89
N PHE A 323 -8.81 6.47 -7.16
CA PHE A 323 -9.45 7.38 -6.21
C PHE A 323 -10.13 8.55 -6.91
N ILE A 324 -9.59 8.97 -8.05
CA ILE A 324 -10.06 10.12 -8.84
C ILE A 324 -10.41 9.62 -10.24
N ALA A 325 -11.51 10.13 -10.79
CA ALA A 325 -11.96 9.79 -12.14
C ALA A 325 -10.91 10.21 -13.16
N ASP A 326 -10.65 9.33 -14.12
CA ASP A 326 -9.76 9.62 -15.25
C ASP A 326 -10.42 10.65 -16.18
N GLY A 327 -9.63 11.52 -16.78
CA GLY A 327 -10.14 12.62 -17.61
C GLY A 327 -9.03 13.46 -18.23
N PRO A 328 -9.37 14.38 -19.16
CA PRO A 328 -8.38 15.17 -19.89
C PRO A 328 -7.48 16.01 -18.98
N ASP A 329 -7.94 16.35 -17.78
CA ASP A 329 -7.24 17.19 -16.80
C ASP A 329 -6.50 16.38 -15.71
N MET A 330 -6.66 15.06 -15.69
CA MET A 330 -6.11 14.15 -14.67
C MET A 330 -5.38 13.00 -15.36
N GLU A 331 -4.05 12.94 -15.23
CA GLU A 331 -3.32 11.76 -15.68
C GLU A 331 -3.22 10.74 -14.55
N LEU A 332 -3.92 9.62 -14.71
CA LEU A 332 -3.77 8.46 -13.86
C LEU A 332 -2.47 7.72 -14.23
N ILE A 333 -1.54 7.67 -13.28
CA ILE A 333 -0.32 6.88 -13.41
C ILE A 333 -0.52 5.61 -12.59
N ARG A 334 -0.88 4.54 -13.29
CA ARG A 334 -1.03 3.23 -12.66
C ARG A 334 0.35 2.76 -12.20
N LEU A 335 0.45 2.57 -10.88
CA LEU A 335 1.62 1.92 -10.26
C LEU A 335 1.58 0.39 -10.39
N ARG A 336 0.59 -0.11 -11.15
CA ARG A 336 0.53 -1.44 -11.76
C ARG A 336 0.85 -1.27 -13.23
N THR A 337 2.03 -1.71 -13.66
CA THR A 337 2.37 -1.74 -15.09
C THR A 337 1.97 -3.08 -15.68
N ASN A 338 1.18 -3.02 -16.75
CA ASN A 338 1.04 -4.10 -17.71
C ASN A 338 2.16 -3.93 -18.75
N PRO A 339 3.12 -4.86 -18.90
CA PRO A 339 4.29 -4.65 -19.76
C PRO A 339 3.96 -4.42 -21.25
N ASN A 340 2.75 -4.78 -21.70
CA ASN A 340 2.35 -4.70 -23.10
C ASN A 340 1.05 -3.87 -23.27
N GLU A 341 1.17 -2.55 -23.44
CA GLU A 341 0.03 -1.72 -23.85
C GLU A 341 -0.42 -1.97 -25.31
N THR A 342 0.25 -2.86 -26.06
CA THR A 342 -0.06 -3.17 -27.47
C THR A 342 -0.29 -4.66 -27.77
N ALA A 343 -0.23 -5.56 -26.80
CA ALA A 343 -0.50 -6.98 -27.01
C ALA A 343 -1.46 -7.52 -25.95
N THR A 344 -2.47 -8.26 -26.39
CA THR A 344 -3.60 -8.77 -25.61
C THR A 344 -3.26 -9.86 -24.58
N ASP A 345 -1.98 -10.16 -24.27
CA ASP A 345 -1.66 -11.48 -23.68
C ASP A 345 -0.53 -11.50 -22.61
N SER A 346 -0.33 -10.47 -21.77
CA SER A 346 0.50 -10.66 -20.57
C SER A 346 0.21 -9.68 -19.43
N ASN A 347 -0.89 -9.86 -18.70
CA ASN A 347 -1.27 -9.00 -17.56
C ASN A 347 -0.50 -9.36 -16.26
N ARG A 348 0.81 -9.09 -16.20
CA ARG A 348 1.62 -9.20 -14.96
C ARG A 348 1.32 -8.01 -14.04
N VAL A 349 0.98 -8.24 -12.77
CA VAL A 349 0.76 -7.16 -11.79
C VAL A 349 2.04 -6.88 -11.01
N ILE A 350 2.88 -5.98 -11.52
CA ILE A 350 4.05 -5.48 -10.78
C ILE A 350 3.60 -4.31 -9.89
N ARG A 351 3.73 -4.45 -8.57
CA ARG A 351 3.56 -3.34 -7.62
C ARG A 351 4.83 -2.52 -7.58
N LYS A 352 4.77 -1.24 -7.93
CA LYS A 352 5.93 -0.34 -7.82
C LYS A 352 6.32 -0.12 -6.35
N SER A 353 7.61 -0.29 -6.06
CA SER A 353 8.25 0.09 -4.81
C SER A 353 8.19 1.60 -4.58
N THR A 354 8.24 2.05 -3.32
CA THR A 354 8.39 3.48 -2.97
C THR A 354 9.49 4.18 -3.78
N PRO A 355 10.73 3.65 -3.90
CA PRO A 355 11.76 4.25 -4.76
C PRO A 355 11.35 4.43 -6.22
N SER A 356 10.64 3.46 -6.81
CA SER A 356 10.15 3.56 -8.19
C SER A 356 9.11 4.67 -8.34
N VAL A 357 8.17 4.78 -7.39
CA VAL A 357 7.16 5.86 -7.37
C VAL A 357 7.83 7.23 -7.29
N LEU A 358 8.82 7.38 -6.40
CA LEU A 358 9.55 8.63 -6.21
C LEU A 358 10.37 9.01 -7.44
N TRP A 359 11.04 8.03 -8.07
CA TRP A 359 11.79 8.25 -9.31
C TRP A 359 10.89 8.70 -10.47
N ASP A 360 9.73 8.05 -10.65
CA ASP A 360 8.77 8.44 -11.69
C ASP A 360 8.26 9.87 -11.47
N HIS A 361 7.99 10.26 -10.22
CA HIS A 361 7.58 11.61 -9.87
C HIS A 361 8.68 12.63 -10.20
N ILE A 362 9.93 12.36 -9.84
CA ILE A 362 11.07 13.22 -10.15
C ILE A 362 11.26 13.40 -11.65
N CYS A 363 11.15 12.30 -12.42
CA CYS A 363 11.18 12.36 -13.86
C CYS A 363 10.04 13.22 -14.42
N CYS A 364 8.82 13.04 -13.90
CA CYS A 364 7.66 13.84 -14.29
C CYS A 364 7.91 15.34 -14.06
N LEU A 365 8.40 15.72 -12.87
CA LEU A 365 8.75 17.11 -12.57
C LEU A 365 9.83 17.65 -13.51
N ALA A 366 10.86 16.86 -13.82
CA ALA A 366 11.97 17.27 -14.67
C ALA A 366 11.56 17.49 -16.15
N GLU A 367 10.50 16.84 -16.61
CA GLU A 367 10.03 16.91 -18.00
C GLU A 367 8.99 17.99 -18.25
N ASN A 368 8.22 18.36 -17.22
CA ASN A 368 7.04 19.19 -17.36
C ASN A 368 7.25 20.61 -16.82
N ILE A 369 8.35 21.27 -17.21
CA ILE A 369 8.84 22.52 -16.60
C ILE A 369 7.92 23.74 -16.72
N ASP A 370 6.97 23.74 -17.65
CA ASP A 370 6.20 24.93 -18.04
C ASP A 370 4.85 25.09 -17.31
N SER A 371 4.45 24.13 -16.46
CA SER A 371 3.16 24.15 -15.77
C SER A 371 3.29 23.67 -14.32
N PRO A 372 2.52 24.25 -13.37
CA PRO A 372 2.44 23.74 -12.01
C PRO A 372 1.83 22.34 -12.01
N ILE A 373 2.32 21.49 -11.12
CA ILE A 373 1.89 20.09 -11.03
C ILE A 373 1.38 19.81 -9.63
N PHE A 374 0.20 19.20 -9.56
CA PHE A 374 -0.30 18.57 -8.35
C PHE A 374 -0.12 17.07 -8.50
N THR A 375 0.52 16.45 -7.51
CA THR A 375 0.74 15.00 -7.48
C THR A 375 0.22 14.41 -6.18
N LEU A 376 -0.65 13.41 -6.28
CA LEU A 376 -0.96 12.51 -5.17
C LEU A 376 -0.11 11.24 -5.33
N LEU A 377 0.80 11.00 -4.39
CA LEU A 377 1.68 9.83 -4.34
C LEU A 377 1.25 8.89 -3.23
N HIS A 378 0.73 7.72 -3.60
CA HIS A 378 0.37 6.68 -2.63
C HIS A 378 1.49 5.67 -2.44
N LEU A 379 2.19 5.76 -1.30
CA LEU A 379 3.27 4.88 -0.89
C LEU A 379 2.69 3.77 0.01
N ILE A 380 2.25 2.67 -0.59
CA ILE A 380 1.58 1.56 0.13
C ILE A 380 2.50 0.42 0.51
N ALA A 381 3.57 0.18 -0.24
CA ALA A 381 4.16 -1.15 -0.34
C ALA A 381 4.83 -1.61 0.96
N GLU A 382 5.42 -0.67 1.70
CA GLU A 382 6.34 -0.97 2.79
C GLU A 382 5.72 -0.76 4.18
N THR A 383 5.03 0.36 4.42
CA THR A 383 4.48 0.67 5.76
C THR A 383 3.11 0.05 6.03
N HIS A 384 2.41 -0.43 5.00
CA HIS A 384 1.21 -1.22 5.17
C HIS A 384 1.57 -2.72 5.16
N ARG A 385 0.76 -3.53 5.85
CA ARG A 385 0.88 -5.00 5.82
C ARG A 385 1.04 -5.54 4.38
N PRO A 386 1.89 -6.54 4.16
CA PRO A 386 2.59 -7.38 5.13
C PRO A 386 3.96 -6.85 5.59
N HIS A 387 4.23 -5.54 5.49
CA HIS A 387 5.50 -4.94 5.90
C HIS A 387 6.71 -5.60 5.22
N LEU A 388 6.78 -5.44 3.89
CA LEU A 388 7.91 -5.89 3.09
C LEU A 388 8.60 -4.68 2.47
N CYS A 389 9.91 -4.60 2.59
CA CYS A 389 10.72 -3.53 2.01
C CYS A 389 11.98 -4.06 1.33
N GLY A 390 12.75 -3.16 0.71
CA GLY A 390 13.96 -3.52 -0.02
C GLY A 390 15.09 -4.06 0.87
N PHE A 391 15.02 -3.89 2.20
CA PHE A 391 16.07 -4.32 3.10
C PHE A 391 15.52 -4.88 4.42
N HIS A 392 15.75 -6.18 4.65
CA HIS A 392 15.44 -6.84 5.91
C HIS A 392 16.68 -7.52 6.51
N LYS A 393 16.82 -7.48 7.84
CA LYS A 393 17.89 -8.20 8.55
C LYS A 393 17.58 -9.69 8.67
N ARG A 394 16.30 -10.05 8.80
CA ARG A 394 15.79 -11.43 8.88
C ARG A 394 14.85 -11.73 7.71
N GLN A 395 14.53 -13.00 7.52
CA GLN A 395 13.58 -13.38 6.48
C GLN A 395 12.22 -12.80 6.84
N PRO A 396 11.67 -11.90 6.02
CA PRO A 396 10.40 -11.29 6.34
C PRO A 396 9.28 -12.29 6.07
N LEU A 397 8.25 -12.25 6.90
CA LEU A 397 7.08 -13.13 6.82
C LEU A 397 5.88 -12.36 6.27
N ILE A 398 5.04 -13.06 5.50
CA ILE A 398 3.84 -12.46 4.93
C ILE A 398 2.69 -12.66 5.91
N HIS A 399 2.21 -11.56 6.49
CA HIS A 399 1.17 -11.56 7.51
C HIS A 399 -0.07 -10.70 7.09
N GLN A 400 -1.24 -10.98 7.65
CA GLN A 400 -2.53 -10.31 7.48
C GLN A 400 -3.23 -10.04 8.84
N GLU A 401 -3.28 -8.77 9.30
CA GLU A 401 -3.64 -8.41 10.70
C GLU A 401 -4.80 -9.18 11.35
N VAL A 402 -5.94 -9.30 10.67
CA VAL A 402 -7.15 -9.94 11.26
C VAL A 402 -6.97 -11.46 11.33
N ARG A 403 -6.18 -12.03 10.43
CA ARG A 403 -5.86 -13.45 10.42
C ARG A 403 -4.90 -13.80 11.55
N GLU A 404 -3.89 -12.98 11.83
CA GLU A 404 -3.05 -13.18 13.01
C GLU A 404 -3.87 -13.06 14.30
N VAL A 405 -4.77 -12.08 14.39
CA VAL A 405 -5.67 -11.95 15.54
C VAL A 405 -6.57 -13.19 15.68
N ILE A 406 -7.08 -13.76 14.58
CA ILE A 406 -7.89 -14.99 14.63
C ILE A 406 -7.04 -16.21 14.97
N GLU A 407 -5.87 -16.38 14.37
CA GLU A 407 -4.94 -17.49 14.68
C GLU A 407 -4.43 -17.42 16.13
N TYR A 408 -4.38 -16.21 16.70
CA TYR A 408 -4.01 -15.96 18.09
C TYR A 408 -5.19 -16.11 19.08
N LEU A 409 -6.42 -15.78 18.68
CA LEU A 409 -7.64 -15.88 19.50
C LEU A 409 -8.33 -17.25 19.43
N ASP A 410 -8.17 -18.01 18.33
CA ASP A 410 -8.52 -19.42 18.32
C ASP A 410 -7.55 -20.16 19.26
N VAL A 411 -8.09 -20.85 20.26
CA VAL A 411 -7.38 -21.57 21.34
C VAL A 411 -6.56 -22.79 20.85
N TYR A 412 -6.21 -22.81 19.57
CA TYR A 412 -5.24 -23.68 18.93
C TYR A 412 -4.60 -22.75 17.88
N VAL A 413 -3.39 -22.19 18.03
CA VAL A 413 -2.13 -22.93 18.06
C VAL A 413 -0.98 -21.98 18.49
N GLU A 414 -0.53 -22.01 19.75
CA GLU A 414 0.76 -21.39 20.13
C GLU A 414 1.95 -22.06 19.40
N GLU A 415 1.75 -23.26 18.84
CA GLU A 415 2.75 -24.04 18.11
C GLU A 415 2.91 -23.69 16.60
N ASN A 416 2.05 -22.83 16.00
CA ASN A 416 2.08 -22.53 14.55
C ASN A 416 2.32 -21.05 14.19
N LEU A 417 2.51 -20.15 15.16
CA LEU A 417 2.91 -18.78 14.85
C LEU A 417 4.32 -18.82 14.26
N GLN A 418 4.44 -18.52 12.97
CA GLN A 418 5.73 -18.48 12.27
C GLN A 418 6.60 -17.28 12.71
N GLN A 419 6.00 -16.29 13.38
CA GLN A 419 6.64 -15.03 13.79
C GLN A 419 6.36 -14.71 15.26
N THR A 420 7.38 -14.31 16.03
CA THR A 420 7.14 -13.75 17.38
C THR A 420 6.65 -12.30 17.32
N PRO A 421 6.00 -11.76 18.36
CA PRO A 421 5.59 -10.36 18.41
C PRO A 421 6.76 -9.38 18.17
N GLU A 422 7.94 -9.67 18.73
CA GLU A 422 9.14 -8.86 18.55
C GLU A 422 9.63 -8.88 17.10
N GLU A 423 9.56 -10.03 16.43
CA GLU A 423 9.94 -10.16 15.03
C GLU A 423 8.98 -9.42 14.10
N PHE A 424 7.69 -9.44 14.40
CA PHE A 424 6.68 -8.67 13.67
C PHE A 424 6.92 -7.15 13.83
N ILE A 425 7.15 -6.69 15.06
CA ILE A 425 7.44 -5.28 15.35
C ILE A 425 8.73 -4.84 14.66
N GLU A 426 9.78 -5.67 14.69
CA GLU A 426 11.04 -5.35 14.02
C GLU A 426 10.88 -5.30 12.50
N GLN A 427 10.15 -6.24 11.88
CA GLN A 427 9.86 -6.22 10.45
C GLN A 427 9.14 -4.93 10.04
N TYR A 428 8.15 -4.49 10.83
CA TYR A 428 7.49 -3.20 10.63
C TYR A 428 8.47 -2.01 10.73
N ARG A 429 9.31 -1.98 11.77
CA ARG A 429 10.30 -0.91 11.96
C ARG A 429 11.30 -0.82 10.82
N GLU A 430 11.79 -1.96 10.32
CA GLU A 430 12.68 -1.99 9.15
C GLU A 430 12.02 -1.35 7.92
N CYS A 431 10.72 -1.55 7.71
CA CYS A 431 9.98 -0.90 6.63
C CYS A 431 9.80 0.61 6.84
N VAL A 432 9.51 1.05 8.06
CA VAL A 432 9.41 2.48 8.40
C VAL A 432 10.75 3.20 8.16
N GLU A 433 11.85 2.63 8.66
CA GLU A 433 13.21 3.14 8.45
C GLU A 433 13.60 3.14 6.96
N TYR A 434 13.22 2.09 6.23
CA TYR A 434 13.45 1.98 4.80
C TYR A 434 12.76 3.12 4.03
N VAL A 435 11.47 3.37 4.28
CA VAL A 435 10.74 4.45 3.61
C VAL A 435 11.36 5.81 3.92
N ASP A 436 11.74 6.07 5.17
CA ASP A 436 12.42 7.32 5.55
C ASP A 436 13.75 7.50 4.80
N THR A 437 14.52 6.42 4.66
CA THR A 437 15.78 6.40 3.91
C THR A 437 15.56 6.75 2.44
N GLN A 438 14.53 6.17 1.80
CA GLN A 438 14.21 6.47 0.40
C GLN A 438 13.71 7.91 0.23
N LEU A 439 12.82 8.39 1.12
CA LEU A 439 12.37 9.77 1.12
C LEU A 439 13.53 10.76 1.27
N SER A 440 14.47 10.47 2.18
CA SER A 440 15.67 11.28 2.40
C SER A 440 16.51 11.41 1.11
N TYR A 441 16.77 10.31 0.42
CA TYR A 441 17.51 10.32 -0.84
C TYR A 441 16.79 11.13 -1.92
N TYR A 442 15.50 10.84 -2.14
CA TYR A 442 14.75 11.43 -3.25
C TYR A 442 14.35 12.89 -3.01
N SER A 443 14.24 13.32 -1.76
CA SER A 443 13.90 14.70 -1.43
C SER A 443 14.91 15.73 -1.93
N GLN A 444 16.16 15.30 -2.15
CA GLN A 444 17.22 16.15 -2.69
C GLN A 444 16.87 16.69 -4.08
N PHE A 445 16.03 15.98 -4.83
CA PHE A 445 15.60 16.35 -6.17
C PHE A 445 14.39 17.30 -6.20
N PHE A 446 13.69 17.50 -5.09
CA PHE A 446 12.44 18.27 -5.09
C PHE A 446 12.66 19.75 -5.45
N PRO A 447 11.71 20.39 -6.17
CA PRO A 447 11.83 21.79 -6.56
C PRO A 447 11.91 22.71 -5.34
N GLY A 448 12.71 23.77 -5.43
CA GLY A 448 12.88 24.71 -4.30
C GLY A 448 11.59 25.41 -3.87
N GLU A 449 10.70 25.71 -4.82
CA GLU A 449 9.41 26.39 -4.60
C GLU A 449 8.24 25.41 -4.38
N SER A 450 8.51 24.11 -4.23
CA SER A 450 7.45 23.10 -4.02
C SER A 450 6.86 23.14 -2.59
N LEU A 451 5.60 22.75 -2.50
CA LEU A 451 4.91 22.37 -1.27
C LEU A 451 4.81 20.85 -1.23
N ASN A 452 5.55 20.24 -0.31
CA ASN A 452 5.55 18.80 -0.06
C ASN A 452 4.75 18.51 1.21
N VAL A 453 3.73 17.68 1.09
CA VAL A 453 2.80 17.33 2.17
C VAL A 453 2.97 15.85 2.48
N PHE A 454 3.54 15.52 3.64
CA PHE A 454 3.74 14.13 4.09
C PHE A 454 2.71 13.80 5.16
N PHE A 455 1.97 12.71 4.98
CA PHE A 455 0.99 12.29 5.97
C PHE A 455 0.64 10.80 5.90
N GLY A 456 0.16 10.26 7.01
CA GLY A 456 -0.53 8.97 7.05
C GLY A 456 -2.01 9.15 6.74
N ASP A 457 -2.58 8.30 5.90
CA ASP A 457 -4.03 8.26 5.63
C ASP A 457 -4.82 7.68 6.80
N HIS A 458 -4.27 6.67 7.46
CA HIS A 458 -4.70 6.13 8.73
C HIS A 458 -3.49 5.53 9.46
N GLY A 459 -3.70 5.04 10.68
CA GLY A 459 -2.70 4.26 11.42
C GLY A 459 -3.02 2.76 11.38
N GLN A 460 -2.40 1.99 12.27
CA GLN A 460 -2.59 0.55 12.36
C GLN A 460 -2.25 0.00 13.75
N ALA A 461 -2.75 -1.20 14.04
CA ALA A 461 -2.35 -1.90 15.25
C ALA A 461 -1.04 -2.64 14.99
N ILE A 462 0.00 -2.37 15.78
CA ILE A 462 1.27 -3.10 15.68
C ILE A 462 1.55 -3.85 16.99
N GLU A 463 1.68 -3.13 18.10
CA GLU A 463 2.06 -3.73 19.39
C GLU A 463 0.91 -4.50 20.04
N THR A 464 -0.32 -4.19 19.67
CA THR A 464 -1.54 -4.78 20.26
C THR A 464 -2.01 -6.03 19.54
N VAL A 465 -1.50 -6.33 18.33
CA VAL A 465 -1.94 -7.46 17.48
C VAL A 465 -1.87 -8.80 18.23
N PHE A 466 -0.82 -8.98 19.03
CA PHE A 466 -0.56 -10.21 19.79
C PHE A 466 -0.96 -10.12 21.27
N GLN A 467 -1.71 -9.09 21.69
CA GLN A 467 -2.11 -8.97 23.09
C GLN A 467 -3.44 -9.71 23.31
N LYS A 468 -3.45 -10.74 24.17
CA LYS A 468 -4.70 -11.38 24.62
C LYS A 468 -5.49 -10.33 25.40
N SER A 469 -6.62 -9.92 24.86
CA SER A 469 -7.49 -8.91 25.46
C SER A 469 -8.94 -9.30 25.18
N ASP A 470 -9.82 -9.13 26.16
CA ASP A 470 -11.27 -9.20 25.92
C ASP A 470 -11.78 -7.89 25.26
N ASN A 471 -10.95 -6.84 25.28
CA ASN A 471 -11.22 -5.57 24.60
C ASN A 471 -10.56 -5.56 23.21
N MET A 472 -11.38 -5.72 22.17
CA MET A 472 -10.98 -5.65 20.77
C MET A 472 -10.92 -4.22 20.21
N PHE A 473 -11.24 -3.20 20.99
CA PHE A 473 -11.26 -1.80 20.54
C PHE A 473 -9.93 -1.33 19.93
N PRO A 474 -8.74 -1.59 20.54
CA PRO A 474 -7.46 -1.19 19.98
C PRO A 474 -7.16 -1.80 18.61
N LEU A 475 -7.73 -2.96 18.33
CA LEU A 475 -7.50 -3.73 17.09
C LEU A 475 -8.51 -3.39 16.00
N LEU A 476 -9.80 -3.33 16.36
CA LEU A 476 -10.90 -3.33 15.39
C LEU A 476 -11.60 -1.97 15.26
N SER A 477 -11.32 -1.00 16.15
CA SER A 477 -12.02 0.28 16.21
C SER A 477 -11.08 1.49 15.99
N CYS A 478 -11.54 2.69 16.34
CA CYS A 478 -10.85 3.96 16.16
C CYS A 478 -9.93 4.36 17.32
N HIS A 479 -9.11 3.43 17.81
CA HIS A 479 -8.04 3.70 18.77
C HIS A 479 -7.00 4.67 18.18
N ASP A 480 -6.34 5.53 18.98
CA ASP A 480 -5.41 6.56 18.46
C ASP A 480 -4.27 5.94 17.63
N ASP A 481 -3.76 4.74 17.95
CA ASP A 481 -2.80 4.04 17.08
C ASP A 481 -3.28 3.82 15.63
N ARG A 482 -4.59 3.81 15.40
CA ARG A 482 -5.22 3.59 14.09
C ARG A 482 -5.70 4.86 13.40
N ILE A 483 -5.71 6.00 14.09
CA ILE A 483 -6.23 7.27 13.54
C ILE A 483 -5.30 8.46 13.75
N HIS A 484 -4.40 8.44 14.74
CA HIS A 484 -3.42 9.50 14.99
C HIS A 484 -2.25 9.33 14.03
N VAL A 485 -2.16 10.25 13.09
CA VAL A 485 -1.29 10.15 11.91
C VAL A 485 -0.38 11.38 11.82
N PRO A 486 0.80 11.24 11.20
CA PRO A 486 1.65 12.40 10.95
C PRO A 486 1.04 13.30 9.88
N LEU A 487 1.30 14.60 9.98
CA LEU A 487 1.03 15.58 8.93
C LEU A 487 2.09 16.68 8.97
N ILE A 488 2.86 16.78 7.89
CA ILE A 488 3.98 17.71 7.73
C ILE A 488 3.82 18.45 6.41
N LEU A 489 3.69 19.78 6.47
CA LEU A 489 3.68 20.66 5.29
C LEU A 489 5.03 21.36 5.18
N ASN A 490 5.83 20.92 4.22
CA ASN A 490 7.18 21.39 3.98
C ASN A 490 7.27 22.22 2.70
N GLY A 491 7.97 23.35 2.75
CA GLY A 491 8.27 24.16 1.59
C GLY A 491 9.03 25.42 1.99
N ARG A 492 9.87 25.97 1.11
CA ARG A 492 10.65 27.18 1.42
C ARG A 492 9.77 28.39 1.72
N THR A 493 8.61 28.44 1.08
CA THR A 493 7.59 29.48 1.24
C THR A 493 6.73 29.29 2.49
N ILE A 494 6.78 28.14 3.17
CA ILE A 494 5.96 27.83 4.35
C ILE A 494 6.69 28.23 5.63
N LYS A 495 5.98 28.91 6.54
CA LYS A 495 6.49 29.24 7.87
C LYS A 495 6.56 27.98 8.73
N SER A 496 7.74 27.68 9.28
CA SER A 496 7.89 26.59 10.24
C SER A 496 7.09 26.90 11.51
N LYS A 497 6.32 25.91 11.98
CA LYS A 497 5.49 26.00 13.17
C LYS A 497 5.03 24.61 13.61
N GLU A 498 5.15 24.35 14.91
CA GLU A 498 4.44 23.26 15.55
C GLU A 498 2.96 23.59 15.76
N VAL A 499 2.07 22.71 15.31
CA VAL A 499 0.62 22.81 15.44
C VAL A 499 0.12 21.76 16.42
N ASN A 500 -0.20 22.22 17.64
CA ASN A 500 -0.63 21.38 18.77
C ASN A 500 -2.15 21.33 18.98
N GLN A 501 -2.92 21.95 18.08
CA GLN A 501 -4.37 21.90 18.08
C GLN A 501 -4.86 20.62 17.41
N LEU A 502 -6.08 20.18 17.78
CA LEU A 502 -6.76 19.10 17.07
C LEU A 502 -6.89 19.44 15.59
N PHE A 503 -6.60 18.46 14.74
CA PHE A 503 -6.74 18.60 13.30
C PHE A 503 -7.38 17.36 12.69
N SER A 504 -8.44 17.55 11.92
CA SER A 504 -9.07 16.47 11.16
C SER A 504 -8.52 16.46 9.74
N LEU A 505 -8.11 15.29 9.25
CA LEU A 505 -7.58 15.18 7.89
C LEU A 505 -8.61 15.58 6.81
N LYS A 506 -9.92 15.55 7.09
CA LYS A 506 -10.93 16.09 6.15
C LYS A 506 -10.70 17.57 5.81
N ASP A 507 -10.06 18.33 6.71
CA ASP A 507 -9.85 19.77 6.54
C ASP A 507 -8.56 20.10 5.77
N LEU A 508 -7.73 19.09 5.46
CA LEU A 508 -6.47 19.28 4.72
C LEU A 508 -6.71 19.90 3.33
N GLY A 509 -7.78 19.51 2.63
CA GLY A 509 -8.13 20.10 1.34
C GLY A 509 -8.34 21.61 1.42
N GLN A 510 -9.02 22.09 2.46
CA GLN A 510 -9.26 23.52 2.67
C GLN A 510 -7.97 24.27 3.02
N VAL A 511 -7.11 23.67 3.84
CA VAL A 511 -5.78 24.25 4.18
C VAL A 511 -4.94 24.47 2.92
N LEU A 512 -4.95 23.51 1.99
CA LEU A 512 -4.23 23.63 0.72
C LEU A 512 -4.84 24.70 -0.20
N ILE A 513 -6.17 24.82 -0.25
CA ILE A 513 -6.86 25.90 -0.98
C ILE A 513 -6.45 27.27 -0.42
N ASP A 514 -6.42 27.43 0.90
CA ASP A 514 -6.02 28.67 1.55
C ASP A 514 -4.58 29.04 1.25
N LEU A 515 -3.66 28.06 1.29
CA LEU A 515 -2.26 28.26 0.94
C LEU A 515 -2.08 28.65 -0.53
N LEU A 516 -2.81 28.00 -1.45
CA LEU A 516 -2.84 28.36 -2.87
C LEU A 516 -3.29 29.81 -3.08
N ASN A 517 -4.38 30.23 -2.44
CA ASN A 517 -4.87 31.60 -2.54
C ASN A 517 -3.85 32.61 -1.98
N LYS A 518 -3.19 32.29 -0.86
CA LYS A 518 -2.12 33.13 -0.28
C LYS A 518 -0.91 33.21 -1.22
N TYR A 519 -0.54 32.10 -1.86
CA TYR A 519 0.56 32.06 -2.82
C TYR A 519 0.27 32.87 -4.09
N GLU A 520 -0.94 32.76 -4.64
CA GLU A 520 -1.39 33.57 -5.78
C GLU A 520 -1.31 35.07 -5.48
N ASN A 521 -1.68 35.48 -4.26
CA ASN A 521 -1.51 36.85 -3.80
C ASN A 521 -0.03 37.23 -3.61
N TYR A 522 0.77 36.32 -3.03
CA TYR A 522 2.20 36.50 -2.80
C TYR A 522 2.99 36.79 -4.09
N LEU A 523 2.62 36.16 -5.21
CA LEU A 523 3.24 36.43 -6.52
C LEU A 523 3.00 37.85 -7.04
N ASN A 524 1.95 38.53 -6.56
CA ASN A 524 1.53 39.86 -7.02
C ASN A 524 2.07 41.03 -6.18
N VAL A 525 2.91 40.76 -5.16
CA VAL A 525 3.49 41.80 -4.28
C VAL A 525 5.02 41.73 -4.29
N ASP A 526 5.68 42.86 -4.03
CA ASP A 526 7.14 42.94 -3.95
C ASP A 526 7.68 41.96 -2.88
N LYS A 527 8.62 41.09 -3.26
CA LYS A 527 8.96 39.80 -2.60
C LYS A 527 9.69 39.94 -1.26
N ASN A 528 9.57 41.06 -0.57
CA ASN A 528 10.20 41.26 0.72
C ASN A 528 9.34 40.68 1.85
N THR A 529 9.70 39.43 2.22
CA THR A 529 10.03 39.00 3.61
C THR A 529 9.04 38.28 4.53
N GLU A 530 7.89 37.76 4.09
CA GLU A 530 7.10 36.86 4.96
C GLU A 530 6.76 35.51 4.31
N LYS A 531 7.15 34.43 5.01
CA LYS A 531 6.73 33.06 4.70
C LYS A 531 5.23 32.91 4.97
N LEU A 532 4.55 32.11 4.15
CA LEU A 532 3.12 31.84 4.25
C LEU A 532 2.80 31.09 5.54
N GLU A 533 1.88 31.62 6.32
CA GLU A 533 1.33 30.93 7.48
C GLU A 533 0.23 29.95 7.06
N VAL A 534 0.26 28.76 7.65
CA VAL A 534 -0.79 27.75 7.50
C VAL A 534 -2.02 28.18 8.31
N SER A 535 -3.16 28.32 7.64
CA SER A 535 -4.45 28.53 8.30
C SER A 535 -4.87 27.21 8.98
N ILE A 536 -5.15 27.24 10.27
CA ILE A 536 -5.56 26.04 11.03
C ILE A 536 -7.01 26.25 11.46
N PRO A 537 -7.95 25.39 11.04
CA PRO A 537 -9.33 25.45 11.53
C PRO A 537 -9.36 25.22 13.04
N GLU A 538 -10.06 26.10 13.77
CA GLU A 538 -10.34 25.85 15.18
C GLU A 538 -11.46 24.82 15.29
N VAL A 539 -11.12 23.61 15.75
CA VAL A 539 -12.08 22.53 15.98
C VAL A 539 -12.03 22.06 17.43
N GLU A 540 -13.20 21.89 18.04
CA GLU A 540 -13.31 21.33 19.40
C GLU A 540 -13.16 19.80 19.42
N PHE A 541 -13.39 19.15 18.28
CA PHE A 541 -13.32 17.70 18.13
C PHE A 541 -13.03 17.28 16.69
N VAL A 542 -12.56 16.05 16.52
CA VAL A 542 -12.42 15.37 15.24
C VAL A 542 -13.54 14.34 15.08
N PRO A 543 -14.34 14.40 13.99
CA PRO A 543 -15.27 13.35 13.63
C PRO A 543 -14.56 12.17 12.96
N ILE A 544 -14.92 10.96 13.36
CA ILE A 544 -14.43 9.70 12.78
C ILE A 544 -15.67 8.87 12.39
N GLN A 545 -15.71 8.34 11.19
CA GLN A 545 -16.84 7.52 10.71
C GLN A 545 -16.34 6.33 9.93
N PHE A 546 -16.97 5.19 10.19
CA PHE A 546 -16.63 3.91 9.59
C PHE A 546 -17.91 3.24 9.09
N GLU A 547 -17.98 2.98 7.80
CA GLU A 547 -19.08 2.25 7.18
C GLU A 547 -19.10 0.77 7.63
N PRO A 548 -20.24 0.06 7.49
CA PRO A 548 -20.28 -1.37 7.77
C PRO A 548 -19.30 -2.18 6.91
N ILE A 549 -18.89 -3.33 7.43
CA ILE A 549 -18.02 -4.24 6.69
C ILE A 549 -18.88 -5.05 5.70
N TYR A 550 -18.82 -4.68 4.42
CA TYR A 550 -19.54 -5.38 3.35
C TYR A 550 -18.82 -6.64 2.84
N ASN A 551 -17.50 -6.75 3.06
CA ASN A 551 -16.74 -7.93 2.66
C ASN A 551 -17.09 -9.10 3.58
N LYS A 552 -17.71 -10.16 3.01
CA LYS A 552 -18.21 -11.31 3.77
C LYS A 552 -17.13 -12.06 4.55
N ASP A 553 -15.93 -12.19 3.98
CA ASP A 553 -14.82 -12.89 4.63
C ASP A 553 -14.26 -12.07 5.79
N ALA A 554 -14.05 -10.77 5.59
CA ALA A 554 -13.67 -9.85 6.65
C ALA A 554 -14.72 -9.82 7.77
N MET A 555 -16.01 -9.77 7.42
CA MET A 555 -17.09 -9.83 8.40
C MET A 555 -17.06 -11.15 9.18
N LYS A 556 -16.95 -12.30 8.53
CA LYS A 556 -16.84 -13.62 9.19
C LYS A 556 -15.66 -13.66 10.16
N ASN A 557 -14.54 -13.08 9.75
CA ASN A 557 -13.32 -12.99 10.54
C ASN A 557 -13.53 -12.13 11.80
N TYR A 558 -14.14 -10.95 11.66
CA TYR A 558 -14.48 -10.09 12.80
C TYR A 558 -15.44 -10.79 13.76
N LEU A 559 -16.48 -11.46 13.23
CA LEU A 559 -17.45 -12.19 14.05
C LEU A 559 -16.81 -13.34 14.82
N LYS A 560 -15.88 -14.08 14.22
CA LYS A 560 -15.12 -15.13 14.92
C LYS A 560 -14.28 -14.58 16.07
N ALA A 561 -13.76 -13.36 15.92
CA ALA A 561 -12.98 -12.67 16.95
C ALA A 561 -13.83 -11.97 18.03
N GLY A 562 -15.16 -12.19 18.07
CA GLY A 562 -16.06 -11.49 19.01
C GLY A 562 -16.23 -10.00 18.67
N GLY A 563 -16.12 -9.66 17.40
CA GLY A 563 -16.13 -8.29 16.89
C GLY A 563 -17.49 -7.81 16.37
N GLU A 564 -18.62 -8.33 16.88
CA GLU A 564 -19.97 -8.12 16.35
C GLU A 564 -20.33 -6.64 16.19
N LYS A 565 -19.98 -5.79 17.15
CA LYS A 565 -20.29 -4.35 17.06
C LYS A 565 -19.46 -3.62 16.02
N PHE A 566 -18.24 -4.07 15.70
CA PHE A 566 -17.35 -3.37 14.78
C PHE A 566 -17.74 -3.57 13.31
N VAL A 567 -18.60 -4.55 12.98
CA VAL A 567 -19.02 -4.80 11.59
C VAL A 567 -20.20 -3.93 11.14
N CYS A 568 -20.94 -3.31 12.08
CA CYS A 568 -22.21 -2.64 11.79
C CYS A 568 -22.10 -1.16 11.36
N GLY A 569 -20.90 -0.59 11.42
CA GLY A 569 -20.65 0.82 11.17
C GLY A 569 -20.64 1.65 12.45
N THR A 570 -19.85 2.72 12.44
CA THR A 570 -19.46 3.46 13.65
C THR A 570 -19.38 4.95 13.35
N LYS A 571 -19.81 5.78 14.32
CA LYS A 571 -19.50 7.20 14.38
C LYS A 571 -18.84 7.52 15.70
N ALA A 572 -17.77 8.28 15.68
CA ALA A 572 -17.04 8.67 16.86
C ALA A 572 -16.65 10.15 16.81
N VAL A 573 -16.45 10.71 18.00
CA VAL A 573 -15.85 12.03 18.21
C VAL A 573 -14.65 11.89 19.12
N ARG A 574 -13.56 12.58 18.75
CA ARG A 574 -12.33 12.64 19.53
C ARG A 574 -12.01 14.09 19.86
N THR A 575 -12.09 14.45 21.14
CA THR A 575 -11.72 15.77 21.66
C THR A 575 -10.25 15.73 22.09
N GLU A 576 -9.80 16.75 22.82
CA GLU A 576 -8.48 16.75 23.43
C GLU A 576 -8.33 15.65 24.51
N ASN A 577 -9.40 15.38 25.28
CA ASN A 577 -9.35 14.55 26.49
C ASN A 577 -10.34 13.39 26.49
N GLU A 578 -11.28 13.35 25.55
CA GLU A 578 -12.36 12.36 25.53
C GLU A 578 -12.53 11.74 24.15
N LYS A 579 -12.97 10.49 24.12
CA LYS A 579 -13.42 9.81 22.92
C LYS A 579 -14.78 9.18 23.17
N TYR A 580 -15.75 9.48 22.32
CA TYR A 580 -17.07 8.86 22.35
C TYR A 580 -17.33 8.13 21.04
N VAL A 581 -17.88 6.93 21.14
CA VAL A 581 -18.11 6.03 20.01
C VAL A 581 -19.55 5.53 20.07
N LEU A 582 -20.25 5.62 18.95
CA LEU A 582 -21.60 5.12 18.75
C LEU A 582 -21.58 4.13 17.58
N TYR A 583 -22.04 2.91 17.84
CA TYR A 583 -22.19 1.86 16.83
C TYR A 583 -23.61 1.88 16.25
N ALA A 584 -23.77 1.42 15.01
CA ALA A 584 -25.08 1.40 14.35
C ALA A 584 -26.10 0.48 15.03
N ASN A 585 -25.64 -0.50 15.80
CA ASN A 585 -26.49 -1.37 16.63
C ASN A 585 -26.95 -0.70 17.94
N GLY A 586 -26.53 0.54 18.21
CA GLY A 586 -26.90 1.32 19.38
C GLY A 586 -25.97 1.15 20.60
N GLU A 587 -24.92 0.32 20.49
CA GLU A 587 -23.88 0.25 21.52
C GLU A 587 -23.07 1.56 21.57
N GLU A 588 -22.61 1.91 22.77
CA GLU A 588 -21.89 3.15 23.04
C GLU A 588 -20.64 2.86 23.85
N GLU A 589 -19.55 3.57 23.54
CA GLU A 589 -18.32 3.56 24.32
C GLU A 589 -17.84 4.97 24.59
N PHE A 590 -17.20 5.14 25.74
CA PHE A 590 -16.65 6.41 26.15
C PHE A 590 -15.34 6.18 26.89
N TYR A 591 -14.33 6.97 26.53
CA TYR A 591 -12.96 6.87 27.01
C TYR A 591 -12.45 8.24 27.45
N ILE A 592 -11.62 8.24 28.51
CA ILE A 592 -10.87 9.42 28.95
C ILE A 592 -9.43 9.23 28.51
N LEU A 593 -9.00 10.05 27.56
CA LEU A 593 -7.69 9.96 26.95
C LEU A 593 -6.59 10.29 27.98
N PRO A 594 -5.43 9.62 27.93
CA PRO A 594 -5.00 8.66 26.90
C PRO A 594 -5.44 7.20 27.12
N ASP A 595 -6.27 6.89 28.13
CA ASP A 595 -6.75 5.52 28.35
C ASP A 595 -7.89 5.18 27.38
N GLU A 596 -7.58 4.30 26.43
CA GLU A 596 -8.53 3.77 25.44
C GLU A 596 -8.85 2.28 25.67
N VAL A 597 -8.48 1.76 26.83
CA VAL A 597 -8.77 0.37 27.23
C VAL A 597 -10.00 0.32 28.11
N THR A 598 -10.19 1.30 29.00
CA THR A 598 -11.30 1.32 29.95
C THR A 598 -12.54 2.05 29.40
N ASN A 599 -13.54 1.30 28.94
CA ASN A 599 -14.83 1.88 28.55
C ASN A 599 -15.66 2.26 29.80
N ILE A 600 -15.91 3.56 29.97
CA ILE A 600 -16.67 4.12 31.11
C ILE A 600 -18.02 4.73 30.69
N SER A 601 -18.56 4.33 29.54
CA SER A 601 -19.88 4.79 29.03
C SER A 601 -21.05 4.61 30.01
N LYS A 602 -20.92 3.71 30.98
CA LYS A 602 -21.94 3.43 32.02
C LYS A 602 -21.64 4.10 33.36
N ASP A 603 -20.60 4.92 33.47
CA ASP A 603 -20.26 5.62 34.70
C ASP A 603 -21.23 6.79 34.96
N TYR A 604 -22.08 6.61 35.98
CA TYR A 604 -23.10 7.59 36.33
C TYR A 604 -22.55 8.91 36.85
N MET A 605 -21.32 8.92 37.40
CA MET A 605 -20.66 10.12 37.90
C MET A 605 -20.20 11.02 36.75
N LEU A 606 -19.95 10.44 35.57
CA LEU A 606 -19.49 11.14 34.37
C LEU A 606 -20.60 11.43 33.36
N ASN A 607 -21.86 11.13 33.69
CA ASN A 607 -23.02 11.31 32.80
C ASN A 607 -23.10 12.70 32.13
N ALA A 608 -22.78 13.77 32.86
CA ALA A 608 -22.81 15.12 32.30
C ALA A 608 -21.73 15.32 31.21
N LEU A 609 -20.53 14.79 31.44
CA LEU A 609 -19.43 14.84 30.48
C LEU A 609 -19.73 13.95 29.27
N ILE A 610 -20.17 12.70 29.49
CA ILE A 610 -20.57 11.78 28.43
C ILE A 610 -21.64 12.42 27.54
N LYS A 611 -22.67 13.02 28.15
CA LYS A 611 -23.75 13.69 27.41
C LYS A 611 -23.24 14.90 26.62
N LYS A 612 -22.31 15.69 27.18
CA LYS A 612 -21.68 16.82 26.48
C LYS A 612 -20.95 16.33 25.24
N THR A 613 -20.06 15.34 25.37
CA THR A 613 -19.26 14.81 24.26
C THR A 613 -20.14 14.10 23.22
N LYS A 614 -21.13 13.32 23.66
CA LYS A 614 -22.13 12.69 22.78
C LYS A 614 -22.90 13.69 21.92
N ASN A 615 -23.11 14.91 22.41
CA ASN A 615 -23.79 15.96 21.66
C ASN A 615 -22.90 16.64 20.61
N LEU A 616 -21.61 16.33 20.56
CA LEU A 616 -20.71 16.76 19.48
C LEU A 616 -20.90 15.93 18.20
N LEU A 617 -21.51 14.75 18.27
CA LEU A 617 -21.88 14.00 17.07
C LEU A 617 -22.79 14.84 16.17
N LEU A 618 -22.40 15.00 14.91
CA LEU A 618 -23.16 15.76 13.90
C LEU A 618 -24.54 15.16 13.67
N SER A 619 -24.62 13.83 13.61
CA SER A 619 -25.86 13.05 13.58
C SER A 619 -25.69 11.73 14.31
N LYS A 620 -26.73 11.35 15.08
CA LYS A 620 -26.82 10.04 15.75
C LYS A 620 -27.50 8.98 14.89
N GLU A 621 -28.07 9.36 13.75
CA GLU A 621 -28.80 8.45 12.86
C GLU A 621 -27.85 7.76 11.90
N PHE A 622 -28.04 6.45 11.72
CA PHE A 622 -27.36 5.69 10.68
C PHE A 622 -28.30 5.49 9.49
N PRO A 623 -27.81 5.64 8.24
CA PRO A 623 -28.60 5.30 7.07
C PRO A 623 -28.87 3.79 7.03
N ARG A 624 -29.88 3.39 6.26
CA ARG A 624 -30.04 1.98 5.90
C ARG A 624 -28.97 1.61 4.88
N PHE A 625 -27.98 0.87 5.35
CA PHE A 625 -26.99 0.23 4.50
C PHE A 625 -27.68 -0.94 3.79
N ASN A 626 -27.88 -0.81 2.47
CA ASN A 626 -28.50 -1.83 1.62
C ASN A 626 -27.45 -2.69 0.93
#